data_AF-A0A8T6S204-F1
#
_entry.id   AF-A0A8T6S204-F1
#
_cell.length_a   1.000
_cell.length_b   1.000
_cell.length_c   1.000
_cell.angle_alpha   90.00
_cell.angle_beta   90.00
_cell.angle_gamma   90.00
#
_symmetry.space_group_name_H-M   'P 1'
#
loop_
_entity.id
_entity.type
_entity.pdbx_description
1 polymer ?
#
loop_
_entity_poly.entity_id
_entity_poly.type
_entity_poly.pdbx_seq_one_letter_code
_entity_poly.pdbx_strand_id
1 'polypeptide(L)' 'PDGQHVSIRRVTSIADDITIRMPGKLTMPIIRNMVDSVVTVNEDEIARAFVFLLERHKTVAEGAGAVTTAAILSDKAN' A
#
# COMPACT_ATOMS: atom_id res chain seq x y z
N PRO A 1 8.16 -5.18 -21.02
CA PRO A 1 7.45 -6.39 -20.57
C PRO A 1 6.39 -5.99 -19.55
N ASP A 2 5.41 -5.22 -20.04
CA ASP A 2 4.35 -4.69 -19.20
C ASP A 2 3.24 -5.72 -19.11
N GLY A 3 2.87 -6.07 -17.87
CA GLY A 3 1.78 -7.01 -17.63
C GLY A 3 2.18 -8.48 -17.47
N GLN A 4 3.42 -8.82 -17.12
CA GLN A 4 3.75 -10.16 -16.62
C GLN A 4 3.65 -10.22 -15.09
N HIS A 5 3.20 -11.37 -14.56
CA HIS A 5 3.26 -11.63 -13.12
C HIS A 5 4.72 -11.84 -12.72
N VAL A 6 5.28 -10.89 -11.98
CA VAL A 6 6.65 -10.98 -11.48
C VAL A 6 6.60 -11.37 -10.00
N SER A 7 7.37 -12.39 -9.62
CA SER A 7 7.61 -12.68 -8.21
C SER A 7 8.81 -11.90 -7.71
N ILE A 8 8.64 -11.20 -6.59
CA ILE A 8 9.73 -10.55 -5.87
C ILE A 8 10.13 -11.34 -4.62
N ARG A 9 11.32 -11.04 -4.09
CA ARG A 9 11.75 -11.52 -2.78
C ARG A 9 10.88 -10.84 -1.72
N ARG A 10 10.48 -11.59 -0.69
CA ARG A 10 9.77 -10.99 0.45
C ARG A 10 10.68 -9.95 1.10
N VAL A 11 10.11 -8.79 1.38
CA VAL A 11 10.73 -7.71 2.16
C VAL A 11 10.08 -7.66 3.54
N THR A 12 10.74 -7.06 4.51
CA THR A 12 10.14 -6.74 5.80
C THR A 12 9.56 -5.33 5.73
N SER A 13 8.34 -5.15 6.22
CA SER A 13 7.62 -3.88 6.22
C SER A 13 6.76 -3.77 7.47
N ILE A 14 6.48 -2.54 7.92
CA ILE A 14 5.43 -2.25 8.91
C ILE A 14 4.05 -2.70 8.38
N ALA A 15 3.86 -2.69 7.05
CA ALA A 15 2.67 -3.21 6.37
C ALA A 15 2.90 -4.63 5.83
N ASP A 16 3.27 -5.56 6.72
CA ASP A 16 3.61 -6.94 6.38
C ASP A 16 2.45 -7.75 5.82
N ASP A 17 1.22 -7.49 6.28
CA ASP A 17 0.01 -8.19 5.81
C ASP A 17 -0.27 -8.03 4.31
N ILE A 18 0.19 -6.93 3.71
CA ILE A 18 0.09 -6.69 2.27
C ILE A 18 1.41 -6.92 1.53
N THR A 19 2.44 -7.43 2.21
CA THR A 19 3.74 -7.75 1.63
C THR A 19 3.71 -9.12 0.92
N ILE A 20 2.98 -9.16 -0.18
CA ILE A 20 2.83 -10.33 -1.04
C ILE A 20 3.94 -10.41 -2.11
N ARG A 21 4.39 -11.63 -2.42
CA ARG A 21 5.47 -11.84 -3.41
C ARG A 21 5.03 -11.64 -4.85
N MET A 22 3.76 -11.84 -5.15
CA MET A 22 3.23 -11.80 -6.52
C MET A 22 1.73 -11.51 -6.47
N PRO A 23 1.22 -10.56 -7.28
CA PRO A 23 -0.21 -10.28 -7.38
C PRO A 23 -1.01 -11.51 -7.85
N GLY A 24 -2.24 -11.63 -7.37
CA GLY A 24 -3.14 -12.75 -7.69
C GLY A 24 -3.51 -12.81 -9.18
N LYS A 25 -3.56 -14.03 -9.73
CA LYS A 25 -3.89 -14.27 -11.15
C LYS A 25 -5.29 -13.81 -11.54
N LEU A 26 -6.24 -13.87 -10.61
CA LEU A 26 -7.63 -13.46 -10.85
C LEU A 26 -7.83 -11.95 -10.69
N THR A 27 -7.10 -11.32 -9.76
CA THR A 27 -7.27 -9.90 -9.45
C THR A 27 -6.47 -8.99 -10.37
N MET A 28 -5.33 -9.45 -10.89
CA MET A 28 -4.47 -8.62 -11.75
C MET A 28 -5.16 -8.15 -13.05
N PRO A 29 -5.95 -8.96 -13.78
CA PRO A 29 -6.70 -8.49 -14.94
C PRO A 29 -7.74 -7.41 -14.59
N ILE A 30 -8.39 -7.54 -13.43
CA ILE A 30 -9.38 -6.56 -12.94
C ILE A 30 -8.67 -5.24 -12.63
N ILE A 31 -7.55 -5.29 -11.90
CA ILE A 31 -6.73 -4.12 -11.57
C ILE A 31 -6.28 -3.40 -12.85
N ARG A 32 -5.80 -4.13 -13.86
CA ARG A 32 -5.37 -3.53 -15.14
C ARG A 32 -6.48 -2.79 -15.88
N ASN A 33 -7.72 -3.24 -15.74
CA ASN A 33 -8.85 -2.67 -16.46
C ASN A 33 -9.54 -1.54 -15.68
N MET A 34 -9.40 -1.50 -14.36
CA MET A 34 -10.22 -0.64 -13.49
C MET A 34 -9.43 0.34 -12.62
N VAL A 35 -8.11 0.16 -12.46
CA VAL A 35 -7.28 1.02 -11.61
C VAL A 35 -6.54 2.05 -12.47
N ASP A 36 -6.79 3.33 -12.22
CA ASP A 36 -6.18 4.43 -12.97
C ASP A 36 -4.68 4.60 -12.68
N SER A 37 -4.28 4.38 -11.42
CA SER A 37 -2.88 4.54 -11.00
C SER A 37 -2.52 3.66 -9.81
N VAL A 38 -1.26 3.24 -9.78
CA VAL A 38 -0.65 2.53 -8.64
C VAL A 38 0.45 3.41 -8.08
N VAL A 39 0.39 3.66 -6.78
CA VAL A 39 1.29 4.57 -6.07
C VAL A 39 1.99 3.81 -4.96
N THR A 40 3.17 4.26 -4.57
CA THR A 40 3.98 3.61 -3.53
C THR A 40 4.28 4.57 -2.39
N VAL A 41 4.33 4.00 -1.18
CA VAL A 41 4.76 4.70 0.03
C VAL A 41 5.92 3.96 0.68
N ASN A 42 6.73 4.67 1.45
CA ASN A 42 7.82 4.10 2.24
C ASN A 42 7.42 3.92 3.71
N GLU A 43 8.25 3.21 4.47
CA GLU A 43 8.03 2.91 5.89
C GLU A 43 7.80 4.17 6.74
N ASP A 44 8.54 5.26 6.49
CA ASP A 44 8.41 6.50 7.25
C ASP A 44 7.06 7.19 6.98
N GLU A 45 6.58 7.13 5.74
CA GLU A 45 5.25 7.64 5.36
C GLU A 45 4.13 6.85 6.04
N ILE A 46 4.26 5.51 6.11
CA ILE A 46 3.32 4.63 6.82
C ILE A 46 3.32 4.96 8.32
N ALA A 47 4.50 5.09 8.94
CA ALA A 47 4.63 5.42 10.35
C ALA A 47 4.01 6.79 10.69
N ARG A 48 4.24 7.81 9.85
CA ARG A 48 3.60 9.13 10.02
C ARG A 48 2.08 9.06 9.91
N ALA A 49 1.56 8.28 8.96
CA ALA A 49 0.12 8.09 8.80
C ALA A 49 -0.51 7.38 10.01
N PHE A 50 0.16 6.38 10.58
CA PHE A 50 -0.29 5.73 11.81
C PHE A 50 -0.39 6.73 12.97
N VAL A 51 0.65 7.54 13.20
CA VAL A 51 0.64 8.58 14.24
C VAL A 51 -0.47 9.60 13.98
N PHE A 52 -0.66 10.03 12.73
CA PHE A 52 -1.74 10.95 12.36
C PHE A 52 -3.13 10.37 12.69
N LEU A 53 -3.40 9.12 12.30
CA LEU A 53 -4.67 8.43 12.60
C LEU A 53 -4.92 8.34 14.11
N LEU A 54 -3.88 8.01 14.87
CA LEU A 54 -3.96 7.90 16.32
C LEU A 54 -4.21 9.27 16.98
N GLU A 55 -3.44 10.29 16.62
CA GLU A 55 -3.47 11.59 17.29
C GLU A 55 -4.69 12.43 16.89
N ARG A 56 -5.03 12.44 15.60
CA ARG A 56 -6.07 13.33 15.05
C ARG A 56 -7.44 12.67 14.93
N HIS A 57 -7.46 11.38 14.64
CA HIS A 57 -8.71 10.63 14.44
C HIS A 57 -8.99 9.63 15.56
N LYS A 58 -8.10 9.53 16.57
CA LYS A 58 -8.24 8.60 17.71
C LYS A 58 -8.47 7.15 17.26
N THR A 59 -7.91 6.81 16.10
CA THR A 59 -8.09 5.51 15.46
C THR A 59 -6.76 4.77 15.47
N VAL A 60 -6.76 3.54 15.98
CA VAL A 60 -5.61 2.63 15.91
C VAL A 60 -5.75 1.81 14.63
N ALA A 61 -4.80 1.95 13.72
CA ALA A 61 -4.74 1.17 12.48
C ALA A 61 -3.54 0.21 12.52
N GLU A 62 -3.66 -0.97 11.93
CA GLU A 62 -2.48 -1.77 11.61
C GLU A 62 -1.65 -1.11 10.50
N GLY A 63 -0.41 -1.58 10.28
CA GLY A 63 0.49 -0.98 9.29
C GLY A 63 -0.11 -0.95 7.88
N ALA A 64 -0.73 -2.04 7.44
CA ALA A 64 -1.45 -2.10 6.15
C ALA A 64 -2.63 -1.12 6.11
N GLY A 65 -3.38 -0.99 7.20
CA GLY A 65 -4.50 -0.05 7.32
C GLY A 65 -4.08 1.43 7.24
N ALA A 66 -2.83 1.75 7.55
CA ALA A 66 -2.29 3.11 7.46
C ALA A 66 -1.78 3.50 6.06
N VAL A 67 -1.55 2.53 5.16
CA VAL A 67 -0.90 2.74 3.84
C VAL A 67 -1.67 3.71 2.94
N THR A 68 -2.99 3.60 2.86
CA THR A 68 -3.81 4.51 2.04
C THR A 68 -3.74 5.94 2.57
N THR A 69 -3.82 6.11 3.90
CA THR A 69 -3.67 7.43 4.53
C THR A 69 -2.27 8.00 4.29
N ALA A 70 -1.23 7.16 4.30
CA ALA A 70 0.13 7.58 3.98
C ALA A 70 0.25 8.14 2.56
N ALA A 71 -0.41 7.51 1.58
CA ALA A 71 -0.42 7.99 0.20
C ALA A 71 -1.09 9.37 0.08
N ILE A 72 -2.22 9.57 0.77
CA ILE A 72 -2.94 10.85 0.79
C ILE A 72 -2.10 11.95 1.47
N LEU A 73 -1.57 11.68 2.66
CA LEU A 73 -0.77 12.67 3.41
C LEU A 73 0.55 13.02 2.73
N SER A 74 1.05 12.16 1.86
CA SER A 74 2.28 12.38 1.09
C SER A 74 2.01 12.98 -0.30
N ASP A 75 0.76 13.37 -0.58
CA ASP A 75 0.33 13.94 -1.87
C ASP A 75 0.65 13.02 -3.07
N LYS A 76 0.48 11.71 -2.84
CA LYS A 76 0.71 10.66 -3.85
C LYS A 76 -0.58 10.06 -4.38
N ALA A 77 -1.71 10.29 -3.71
CA ALA A 77 -3.02 9.86 -4.19
C ALA A 77 -3.63 10.97 -5.05
N ASN A 78 -4.09 10.62 -6.27
CA ASN A 78 -4.77 11.53 -7.18
C ASN A 78 -6.22 11.80 -6.77
#